data_AF-A0A1V5NR42-F1
#
_entry.id   AF-A0A1V5NR42-F1
#
_cell.length_a   1.000
_cell.length_b   1.000
_cell.length_c   1.000
_cell.angle_alpha   90.00
_cell.angle_beta   90.00
_cell.angle_gamma   90.00
#
_symmetry.space_group_name_H-M   'P 1'
#
loop_
_entity.id
_entity.type
_entity.pdbx_description
1 polymer ?
#
loop_
_entity_poly.entity_id
_entity_poly.type
_entity_poly.pdbx_seq_one_letter_code
_entity_poly.pdbx_strand_id
1 'polypeptide(L)'
;MPSANVTASGPLQFCPGDSVILTVVSQPGNTYQWKLMGNDIPGATNKNYTATAAGNYKVAVTNSLGCTDISDPVIVTVPCRMKNETITENLELFPNPANTYITISGGIPSSYEVINATGQVLISQEKNTTDVIDISPIPAGLYLIRVVTENGPSTLKFIKEE
;
A
#
# COMPACT_ATOMS: atom_id res chain seq x y z
N MET A 1 5.98 -23.45 33.96
CA MET A 1 6.82 -22.40 33.33
C MET A 1 5.88 -21.44 32.61
N PRO A 2 6.11 -20.11 32.63
CA PRO A 2 5.32 -19.18 31.81
C PRO A 2 5.44 -19.55 30.32
N SER A 3 4.48 -19.10 29.51
CA SER A 3 4.50 -19.33 28.06
C SER A 3 4.22 -18.01 27.33
N ALA A 4 5.22 -17.54 26.60
CA ALA A 4 5.18 -16.28 25.87
C ALA A 4 4.84 -16.53 24.39
N ASN A 5 3.55 -16.72 24.09
CA ASN A 5 3.05 -16.84 22.71
C ASN A 5 2.26 -15.58 22.33
N VAL A 6 2.70 -14.88 21.29
CA VAL A 6 2.08 -13.64 20.80
C VAL A 6 1.22 -13.92 19.57
N THR A 7 -0.01 -13.41 19.56
CA THR A 7 -0.88 -13.37 18.39
C THR A 7 -1.20 -11.93 17.99
N ALA A 8 -1.40 -11.70 16.69
CA ALA A 8 -1.80 -10.40 16.15
C ALA A 8 -3.30 -10.41 15.82
N SER A 9 -3.99 -9.32 16.14
CA SER A 9 -5.42 -9.16 15.83
C SER A 9 -5.70 -8.74 14.38
N GLY A 10 -4.66 -8.63 13.54
CA GLY A 10 -4.74 -8.11 12.18
C GLY A 10 -3.40 -8.18 11.45
N PRO A 11 -3.30 -7.53 10.28
CA PRO A 11 -2.07 -7.50 9.48
C PRO A 11 -0.88 -6.93 10.26
N LEU A 12 0.29 -7.57 10.12
CA LEU A 12 1.57 -7.07 10.66
C LEU A 12 2.26 -6.06 9.72
N GLN A 13 1.58 -5.70 8.63
CA GLN A 13 2.03 -4.75 7.63
C GLN A 13 0.92 -3.70 7.44
N PHE A 14 1.22 -2.43 7.73
CA PHE A 14 0.23 -1.35 7.66
C PHE A 14 0.88 0.04 7.40
N CYS A 15 0.04 1.06 7.22
CA CYS A 15 0.45 2.43 6.92
C CYS A 15 0.67 3.26 8.22
N PRO A 16 1.52 4.30 8.27
CA PRO A 16 1.57 5.24 9.39
C PRO A 16 0.20 5.84 9.64
N GLY A 17 -0.23 5.81 10.90
CA GLY A 17 -1.58 6.17 11.31
C GLY A 17 -2.43 4.95 11.66
N ASP A 18 -2.12 3.78 11.08
CA ASP A 18 -2.73 2.51 11.46
C ASP A 18 -1.98 1.85 12.63
N SER A 19 -2.55 0.75 13.14
CA SER A 19 -1.95 -0.05 14.21
C SER A 19 -2.43 -1.49 14.19
N VAL A 20 -1.71 -2.37 14.88
CA VAL A 20 -2.12 -3.74 15.14
C VAL A 20 -2.03 -4.04 16.64
N ILE A 21 -2.99 -4.79 17.18
CA ILE A 21 -2.93 -5.23 18.58
C ILE A 21 -2.22 -6.57 18.64
N LEU A 22 -1.10 -6.60 19.36
CA LEU A 22 -0.38 -7.80 19.74
C LEU A 22 -0.91 -8.26 21.10
N THR A 23 -1.24 -9.55 21.21
CA THR A 23 -1.87 -10.13 22.40
C THR A 23 -1.11 -11.37 22.84
N VAL A 24 -0.94 -11.52 24.16
CA VAL A 24 -0.48 -12.76 24.79
C VAL A 24 -1.66 -13.48 25.44
N VAL A 25 -1.66 -14.81 25.40
CA VAL A 25 -2.63 -15.61 26.15
C VAL A 25 -2.54 -15.25 27.63
N SER A 26 -3.68 -14.89 28.23
CA SER A 26 -3.73 -14.49 29.64
C SER A 26 -3.33 -15.64 30.55
N GLN A 27 -2.36 -15.41 31.42
CA GLN A 27 -1.90 -16.38 32.40
C GLN A 27 -2.04 -15.73 33.80
N PRO A 28 -2.98 -16.20 34.64
CA PRO A 28 -3.25 -15.58 35.93
C PRO A 28 -1.98 -15.49 36.80
N GLY A 29 -1.74 -14.31 37.39
CA GLY A 29 -0.59 -14.08 38.27
C GLY A 29 0.74 -13.86 37.57
N ASN A 30 0.77 -13.80 36.24
CA ASN A 30 1.98 -13.43 35.49
C ASN A 30 2.03 -11.92 35.22
N THR A 31 3.25 -11.39 35.15
CA THR A 31 3.55 -10.04 34.70
C THR A 31 4.09 -10.05 33.27
N TYR A 32 3.90 -8.94 32.57
CA TYR A 32 4.28 -8.78 31.17
C TYR A 32 5.20 -7.58 31.03
N GLN A 33 6.13 -7.65 30.08
CA GLN A 33 6.91 -6.50 29.64
C GLN A 33 7.15 -6.60 28.13
N TRP A 34 6.56 -5.69 27.36
CA TRP A 34 6.79 -5.62 25.92
C TRP A 34 8.13 -4.96 25.62
N LYS A 35 8.76 -5.44 24.56
CA LYS A 35 10.06 -5.00 24.06
C LYS A 35 9.97 -4.68 22.56
N LEU A 36 10.62 -3.59 22.16
CA LEU A 36 10.81 -3.20 20.76
C LEU A 36 12.31 -3.17 20.46
N MET A 37 12.74 -3.95 19.47
CA MET A 37 14.15 -4.06 19.06
C MET A 37 15.09 -4.38 20.24
N GLY A 38 14.60 -5.19 21.20
CA GLY A 38 15.35 -5.60 22.38
C GLY A 38 15.21 -4.70 23.62
N ASN A 39 14.74 -3.46 23.47
CA ASN A 39 14.55 -2.52 24.57
C ASN A 39 13.15 -2.60 25.16
N ASP A 40 13.02 -2.40 26.48
CA ASP A 40 11.71 -2.33 27.13
C ASP A 40 10.92 -1.11 26.66
N ILE A 41 9.65 -1.33 26.35
CA ILE A 41 8.70 -0.27 26.05
C ILE A 41 8.14 0.22 27.39
N PRO A 42 8.40 1.48 27.80
CA PRO A 42 8.00 1.97 29.12
C PRO A 42 6.49 1.86 29.35
N GLY A 43 6.09 1.27 30.48
CA GLY A 43 4.69 1.12 30.87
C GLY A 43 3.91 0.04 30.12
N ALA A 44 4.54 -0.68 29.19
CA ALA A 44 3.90 -1.75 28.42
C ALA A 44 3.86 -3.06 29.22
N THR A 45 3.04 -3.09 30.27
CA THR A 45 2.91 -4.24 31.20
C THR A 45 1.58 -4.99 31.08
N ASN A 46 0.77 -4.64 30.09
CA ASN A 46 -0.50 -5.30 29.82
C ASN A 46 -0.31 -6.49 28.89
N LYS A 47 -1.23 -7.46 28.95
CA LYS A 47 -1.26 -8.62 28.03
C LYS A 47 -1.43 -8.23 26.54
N ASN A 48 -1.97 -7.04 26.29
CA ASN A 48 -2.19 -6.48 24.97
C ASN A 48 -1.27 -5.28 24.78
N TYR A 49 -0.73 -5.12 23.57
CA TYR A 49 0.06 -3.97 23.17
C TYR A 49 -0.33 -3.52 21.77
N THR A 50 -0.62 -2.24 21.61
CA THR A 50 -0.91 -1.64 20.31
C THR A 50 0.39 -1.23 19.64
N ALA A 51 0.82 -1.99 18.64
CA ALA A 51 1.99 -1.68 17.84
C ALA A 51 1.64 -0.67 16.74
N THR A 52 2.31 0.48 16.77
CA THR A 52 2.19 1.57 15.79
C THR A 52 3.48 1.81 15.00
N ALA A 53 4.62 1.35 15.53
CA ALA A 53 5.93 1.54 14.92
C ALA A 53 6.44 0.23 14.30
N ALA A 54 7.23 0.36 13.24
CA ALA A 54 7.92 -0.78 12.65
C ALA A 54 8.99 -1.32 13.60
N GLY A 55 9.18 -2.63 13.61
CA GLY A 55 10.25 -3.27 14.33
C GLY A 55 9.90 -4.67 14.81
N ASN A 56 10.86 -5.25 15.54
CA ASN A 56 10.73 -6.56 16.13
C ASN A 56 10.17 -6.43 17.55
N TYR A 57 8.94 -6.90 17.75
CA TYR A 57 8.27 -6.94 19.04
C TYR A 57 8.45 -8.29 19.71
N LYS A 58 8.77 -8.26 21.00
CA LYS A 58 8.80 -9.42 21.88
C LYS A 58 8.08 -9.09 23.18
N VAL A 59 7.68 -10.11 23.92
CA VAL A 59 7.16 -9.95 25.27
C VAL A 59 7.88 -10.90 26.21
N ALA A 60 8.31 -10.37 27.36
CA ALA A 60 8.75 -11.18 28.48
C ALA A 60 7.55 -11.44 29.41
N VAL A 61 7.34 -12.71 29.75
CA VAL A 61 6.29 -13.16 30.67
C VAL A 61 6.97 -13.74 31.91
N THR A 62 6.73 -13.13 33.06
CA THR A 62 7.33 -13.57 34.33
C THR A 62 6.24 -14.07 35.27
N ASN A 63 6.43 -15.24 35.87
CA ASN A 63 5.47 -15.77 36.85
C ASN A 63 5.78 -15.27 38.28
N SER A 64 4.89 -15.55 39.23
CA SER A 64 5.06 -15.18 40.64
C SER A 64 6.28 -15.82 41.33
N LEU A 65 6.85 -16.87 40.74
CA LEU A 65 8.06 -17.55 41.21
C LEU A 65 9.35 -16.98 40.58
N GLY A 66 9.25 -15.97 39.72
CA GLY A 66 10.39 -15.31 39.06
C GLY A 66 10.91 -16.00 37.79
N CYS A 67 10.31 -17.11 37.36
CA CYS A 67 10.65 -17.72 36.06
C CYS A 67 10.16 -16.79 34.94
N THR A 68 11.02 -16.55 33.94
CA THR A 68 10.72 -15.68 32.80
C THR A 68 10.84 -16.46 31.50
N ASP A 69 9.87 -16.28 30.60
CA ASP A 69 9.90 -16.75 29.21
C ASP A 69 9.78 -15.55 28.26
N ILE A 70 10.43 -15.63 27.10
CA ILE A 70 10.44 -14.54 26.10
C ILE A 70 9.91 -15.09 24.79
N SER A 71 8.95 -14.38 24.18
CA SER A 71 8.34 -14.83 22.94
C SER A 71 9.30 -14.83 21.76
N ASP A 72 8.91 -15.60 20.74
CA ASP A 72 9.42 -15.41 19.39
C ASP A 72 9.18 -13.98 18.88
N PRO A 73 10.06 -13.47 17.99
CA PRO A 73 9.94 -12.14 17.43
C PRO A 73 8.71 -12.00 16.53
N VAL A 74 7.89 -10.98 16.79
CA VAL A 74 6.83 -10.54 15.87
C VAL A 74 7.33 -9.34 15.08
N ILE A 75 7.53 -9.53 13.78
CA ILE A 75 8.02 -8.48 12.89
C ILE A 75 6.83 -7.64 12.41
N VAL A 76 6.75 -6.40 12.92
CA VAL A 76 5.82 -5.40 12.42
C VAL A 76 6.53 -4.55 11.39
N THR A 77 5.91 -4.39 10.23
CA THR A 77 6.39 -3.49 9.19
C THR A 77 5.37 -2.37 9.04
N VAL A 78 5.86 -1.13 8.94
CA VAL A 78 5.00 0.03 8.68
C VAL A 78 5.38 0.64 7.33
N PRO A 79 5.18 -0.08 6.21
CA PRO A 79 5.40 0.49 4.91
C PRO A 79 4.25 1.45 4.60
N CYS A 80 4.47 2.73 4.81
CA CYS A 80 4.04 3.70 3.81
C CYS A 80 5.23 4.19 3.04
N ARG A 81 5.34 3.66 1.84
CA ARG A 81 5.62 4.55 0.74
C ARG A 81 4.25 4.91 0.18
N MET A 82 3.85 6.18 0.20
CA MET A 82 3.35 6.69 -1.08
C MET A 82 4.49 6.34 -2.03
N LYS A 83 4.25 5.46 -3.00
CA LYS A 83 5.30 4.90 -3.87
C LYS A 83 5.86 6.05 -4.73
N ASN A 84 6.64 6.93 -4.14
CA ASN A 84 7.51 7.92 -4.78
C ASN A 84 8.86 7.28 -5.12
N GLU A 85 8.92 5.95 -5.16
CA GLU A 85 9.94 5.26 -5.92
C GLU A 85 9.31 5.04 -7.29
N THR A 86 9.71 5.89 -8.23
CA THR A 86 9.35 5.83 -9.63
C THR A 86 9.80 4.47 -10.17
N ILE A 87 8.99 3.42 -9.97
CA ILE A 87 8.89 2.41 -11.01
C ILE A 87 8.21 3.20 -12.12
N THR A 88 9.03 3.75 -13.01
CA THR A 88 8.57 4.24 -14.29
C THR A 88 8.05 2.99 -14.99
N GLU A 89 6.80 2.59 -14.73
CA GLU A 89 6.02 1.94 -15.76
C GLU A 89 6.06 2.95 -16.91
N ASN A 90 6.94 2.67 -17.87
CA ASN A 90 7.09 3.51 -19.03
C ASN A 90 5.85 3.25 -19.88
N LEU A 91 4.77 3.92 -19.49
CA LEU A 91 3.50 3.85 -20.16
C LEU A 91 3.69 4.58 -21.49
N GLU A 92 3.41 3.90 -22.59
CA GLU A 92 3.57 4.45 -23.92
C GLU A 92 2.25 4.35 -24.68
N LEU A 93 1.99 5.33 -25.56
CA LEU A 93 0.81 5.36 -26.41
C LEU A 93 1.20 5.05 -27.85
N PHE A 94 0.44 4.14 -28.47
CA PHE A 94 0.63 3.78 -29.86
C PHE A 94 -0.70 3.75 -30.64
N PRO A 95 -0.73 4.21 -31.89
CA PRO A 95 0.29 5.03 -32.55
C PRO A 95 0.33 6.44 -31.94
N ASN A 96 1.44 7.16 -32.11
CA ASN A 96 1.51 8.59 -31.83
C ASN A 96 2.44 9.24 -32.87
N PRO A 97 1.93 10.06 -33.80
CA PRO A 97 0.55 10.53 -33.94
C PRO A 97 -0.49 9.44 -34.24
N ALA A 98 -1.77 9.70 -33.95
CA ALA A 98 -2.88 8.75 -34.08
C ALA A 98 -4.08 9.32 -34.86
N ASN A 99 -4.81 8.47 -35.59
CA ASN A 99 -5.98 8.91 -36.38
C ASN A 99 -7.30 8.46 -35.77
N THR A 100 -7.48 7.18 -35.45
CA THR A 100 -8.79 6.66 -35.01
C THR A 100 -8.75 6.01 -33.64
N TYR A 101 -7.61 5.46 -33.24
CA TYR A 101 -7.45 4.81 -31.94
C TYR A 101 -6.05 5.02 -31.39
N ILE A 102 -5.91 4.84 -30.07
CA ILE A 102 -4.63 4.65 -29.37
C ILE A 102 -4.72 3.42 -28.48
N THR A 103 -3.58 2.79 -28.23
CA THR A 103 -3.40 1.73 -27.26
C THR A 103 -2.41 2.15 -26.20
N ILE A 104 -2.61 1.64 -24.98
CA ILE A 104 -1.73 1.87 -23.85
C ILE A 104 -0.84 0.63 -23.68
N SER A 105 0.48 0.81 -23.79
CA SER A 105 1.47 -0.23 -23.52
C SER A 105 2.21 0.06 -22.22
N GLY A 106 2.58 -0.97 -21.46
CA GLY A 106 3.42 -0.82 -20.27
C GLY A 106 2.70 -0.71 -18.92
N GLY A 107 1.48 -1.24 -18.80
CA GLY A 107 0.74 -1.33 -17.54
C GLY A 107 -0.66 -1.91 -17.72
N ILE A 108 -1.41 -2.11 -16.62
CA ILE A 108 -2.83 -2.50 -16.65
C ILE A 108 -3.66 -1.31 -16.15
N PRO A 109 -4.31 -0.54 -17.03
CA PRO A 109 -5.13 0.58 -16.62
C PRO A 109 -6.43 0.10 -15.91
N SER A 110 -6.79 0.75 -14.81
CA SER A 110 -8.07 0.63 -14.13
C SER A 110 -9.09 1.66 -14.64
N SER A 111 -8.62 2.85 -15.04
CA SER A 111 -9.43 3.86 -15.71
C SER A 111 -8.57 4.79 -16.56
N TYR A 112 -9.20 5.53 -17.47
CA TYR A 112 -8.53 6.58 -18.23
C TYR A 112 -9.46 7.77 -18.54
N GLU A 113 -8.85 8.93 -18.74
CA GLU A 113 -9.50 10.18 -19.14
C GLU A 113 -8.68 10.86 -20.25
N VAL A 114 -9.33 11.21 -21.37
CA VAL A 114 -8.72 12.03 -22.43
C VAL A 114 -9.13 13.48 -22.22
N ILE A 115 -8.14 14.36 -22.21
CA ILE A 115 -8.25 15.76 -21.79
C ILE A 115 -7.63 16.63 -22.89
N ASN A 116 -8.32 17.71 -23.27
CA ASN A 116 -7.79 18.69 -24.23
C ASN A 116 -6.81 19.68 -23.55
N ALA A 117 -6.19 20.57 -24.33
CA ALA A 117 -5.25 21.57 -23.83
C ALA A 117 -5.88 22.57 -22.81
N THR A 118 -7.20 22.71 -22.76
CA THR A 118 -7.89 23.58 -21.79
C THR A 118 -8.28 22.85 -20.50
N GLY A 119 -7.93 21.57 -20.35
CA GLY A 119 -8.26 20.77 -19.18
C GLY A 119 -9.68 20.17 -19.21
N GLN A 120 -10.39 20.26 -20.33
CA GLN A 120 -11.72 19.66 -20.47
C GLN A 120 -11.58 18.16 -20.75
N VAL A 121 -12.27 17.34 -19.96
CA VAL A 121 -12.40 15.90 -20.18
C VAL A 121 -13.35 15.66 -21.35
N LEU A 122 -12.87 14.94 -22.37
CA LEU A 122 -13.63 14.58 -23.57
C LEU A 122 -14.06 13.11 -23.56
N ILE A 123 -13.22 12.22 -23.02
CA ILE A 123 -13.51 10.80 -22.87
C ILE A 123 -13.15 10.42 -21.43
N SER A 124 -14.01 9.66 -20.77
CA SER A 124 -13.74 9.06 -19.46
C SER A 124 -14.31 7.65 -19.45
N GLN A 125 -13.51 6.68 -19.02
CA GLN A 125 -13.91 5.28 -18.96
C GLN A 125 -13.33 4.61 -17.71
N GLU A 126 -14.21 3.91 -17.00
CA GLU A 126 -13.84 2.93 -15.99
C GLU A 126 -13.88 1.55 -16.67
N LYS A 127 -12.78 0.79 -16.54
CA LYS A 127 -12.43 -0.39 -17.34
C LYS A 127 -13.59 -1.15 -18.00
N ASN A 128 -13.53 -1.28 -19.33
CA ASN A 128 -14.15 -2.38 -20.07
C ASN A 128 -13.14 -2.97 -21.07
N THR A 129 -12.49 -4.05 -20.63
CA THR A 129 -11.87 -5.18 -21.37
C THR A 129 -11.01 -4.99 -22.64
N THR A 130 -10.84 -3.81 -23.23
CA THR A 130 -9.98 -3.62 -24.40
C THR A 130 -8.98 -2.47 -24.20
N ASP A 131 -7.69 -2.76 -24.41
CA ASP A 131 -6.58 -1.79 -24.38
C ASP A 131 -6.61 -0.79 -25.56
N VAL A 132 -7.70 -0.79 -26.36
CA VAL A 132 -7.94 0.08 -27.50
C VAL A 132 -8.90 1.19 -27.10
N ILE A 133 -8.45 2.43 -27.25
CA ILE A 133 -9.20 3.64 -26.96
C ILE A 133 -9.59 4.28 -28.29
N ASP A 134 -10.89 4.33 -28.57
CA ASP A 134 -11.43 5.01 -29.76
C ASP A 134 -11.36 6.54 -29.56
N ILE A 135 -10.62 7.20 -30.45
CA ILE A 135 -10.46 8.66 -30.51
C ILE A 135 -11.01 9.23 -31.82
N SER A 136 -11.70 8.42 -32.63
CA SER A 136 -12.40 8.91 -33.82
C SER A 136 -13.42 10.04 -33.56
N PRO A 137 -14.09 10.15 -32.37
CA PRO A 137 -15.06 11.21 -32.14
C PRO A 137 -14.45 12.58 -31.81
N ILE A 138 -13.14 12.66 -31.52
CA ILE A 138 -12.47 13.90 -31.14
C ILE A 138 -11.72 14.52 -32.33
N PRO A 139 -11.68 15.87 -32.45
CA PRO A 139 -11.02 16.55 -33.57
C PRO A 139 -9.49 16.41 -33.52
N ALA A 140 -8.83 16.73 -34.63
CA ALA A 140 -7.37 16.80 -34.67
C ALA A 140 -6.81 17.83 -33.68
N GLY A 141 -5.73 17.48 -32.99
CA GLY A 141 -5.17 18.32 -31.94
C GLY A 141 -4.20 17.61 -31.00
N LEU A 142 -3.68 18.38 -30.04
CA LEU A 142 -2.84 17.88 -28.95
C LEU A 142 -3.71 17.53 -27.74
N TYR A 143 -3.51 16.33 -27.20
CA TYR A 143 -4.28 15.82 -26.07
C TYR A 143 -3.36 15.25 -24.99
N LEU A 144 -3.88 15.26 -23.77
CA LEU A 144 -3.34 14.51 -22.64
C LEU A 144 -4.29 13.36 -22.33
N ILE A 145 -3.73 12.19 -22.01
CA ILE A 145 -4.48 11.09 -21.42
C ILE A 145 -3.97 10.85 -20.02
N ARG A 146 -4.86 10.92 -19.05
CA ARG A 146 -4.62 10.55 -17.66
C ARG A 146 -5.07 9.11 -17.48
N VAL A 147 -4.17 8.24 -17.02
CA VAL A 147 -4.41 6.80 -16.85
C VAL A 147 -4.20 6.46 -15.39
N VAL A 148 -5.15 5.78 -14.77
CA VAL A 148 -4.98 5.23 -13.42
C VAL A 148 -4.59 3.77 -13.56
N THR A 149 -3.46 3.37 -12.97
CA THR A 149 -3.07 1.95 -12.84
C THR A 149 -3.08 1.56 -11.36
N GLU A 150 -2.82 0.28 -11.06
CA GLU A 150 -2.58 -0.17 -9.68
C GLU A 150 -1.40 0.56 -9.01
N ASN A 151 -0.48 1.11 -9.81
CA ASN A 151 0.69 1.86 -9.33
C ASN A 151 0.42 3.36 -9.13
N GLY A 152 -0.76 3.86 -9.50
CA GLY A 152 -1.15 5.26 -9.39
C GLY A 152 -1.49 5.92 -10.74
N PRO A 153 -1.81 7.22 -10.73
CA PRO A 153 -2.13 7.96 -11.94
C PRO A 153 -0.86 8.38 -12.72
N SER A 154 -0.87 8.15 -14.02
CA SER A 154 0.13 8.62 -14.99
C SER A 154 -0.54 9.53 -16.03
N THR A 155 0.21 10.45 -16.64
CA THR A 155 -0.31 11.32 -17.72
C THR A 155 0.63 11.28 -18.91
N LEU A 156 0.07 10.99 -20.09
CA LEU A 156 0.79 10.91 -21.36
C LEU A 156 0.23 11.92 -22.35
N LYS A 157 1.05 12.31 -23.33
CA LYS A 157 0.65 13.19 -24.42
C LYS A 157 0.52 12.41 -25.72
N PHE A 158 -0.46 12.74 -26.55
CA PHE A 158 -0.55 12.25 -27.92
C PHE A 158 -1.09 13.32 -28.86
N ILE A 159 -0.81 13.15 -30.14
CA ILE A 159 -1.31 14.00 -31.23
C ILE A 159 -2.37 13.21 -32.00
N LYS A 160 -3.56 13.79 -32.17
CA LYS A 160 -4.60 13.31 -33.09
C LYS A 160 -4.43 14.02 -34.43
N GLU A 161 -4.33 13.26 -35.51
CA GLU A 161 -4.39 13.72 -36.90
C GLU A 161 -5.73 13.32 -37.54
N GLU A 162 -6.08 13.86 -38.71
CA GLU A 162 -7.34 13.53 -39.39
C GLU A 162 -7.48 12.04 -39.76
#